data_AF-A0A933HJP1-F1
#
_entry.id   AF-A0A933HJP1-F1
#
_cell.length_a   1.000
_cell.length_b   1.000
_cell.length_c   1.000
_cell.angle_alpha   90.00
_cell.angle_beta   90.00
_cell.angle_gamma   90.00
#
_symmetry.space_group_name_H-M   'P 1'
#
loop_
_entity.id
_entity.type
_entity.pdbx_description
1 polymer ?
#
loop_
_entity_poly.entity_id
_entity_poly.type
_entity_poly.pdbx_seq_one_letter_code
_entity_poly.pdbx_strand_id
1 'polypeptide(L)'
;MLRSNRGFTLIEMIGVLAVISILAAMVAPKIFEVIADSKATRASAEVNTFASGVAKWYKDIGSLQSLTAAGALNATDASFESELTASGGTAGLWTRWRGPYIPYTTSPAIGTGLTISTAAGTTAVAATNATGFDLSDDGTGDMATTNQVVALVFAGVAQSEFERVDDILDSGLTKTGSAHQSRGKVKWDSATGNMYIYIAHN
;
A
#
# COMPACT_ATOMS: atom_id res chain seq x y z
N MET A 1 -11.87 -24.51 64.14
CA MET A 1 -10.89 -24.93 63.12
C MET A 1 -10.30 -23.67 62.48
N LEU A 2 -9.09 -23.25 62.88
CA LEU A 2 -8.42 -22.08 62.30
C LEU A 2 -7.58 -22.54 61.11
N ARG A 3 -7.96 -22.08 59.90
CA ARG A 3 -7.19 -22.31 58.67
C ARG A 3 -5.85 -21.59 58.77
N SER A 4 -4.76 -22.34 58.63
CA SER A 4 -3.42 -21.79 58.47
C SER A 4 -3.27 -21.18 57.07
N ASN A 5 -3.47 -19.87 56.93
CA ASN A 5 -3.06 -19.15 55.73
C ASN A 5 -1.53 -19.00 55.73
N ARG A 6 -0.85 -19.88 54.98
CA ARG A 6 0.58 -19.70 54.67
C ARG A 6 0.71 -18.53 53.69
N GLY A 7 1.36 -17.45 54.11
CA GLY A 7 1.71 -16.32 53.23
C GLY A 7 2.92 -16.64 52.36
N PHE A 8 2.97 -16.07 51.15
CA PHE A 8 4.12 -16.15 50.25
C PHE A 8 5.34 -15.43 50.82
N THR A 9 6.53 -16.01 50.65
CA THR A 9 7.78 -15.38 51.08
C THR A 9 8.26 -14.33 50.08
N LEU A 10 8.97 -13.29 50.55
CA LEU A 10 9.55 -12.27 49.67
C LEU A 10 10.51 -12.87 48.64
N ILE A 11 11.27 -13.91 49.03
CA ILE A 11 12.24 -14.56 48.15
C ILE A 11 11.57 -15.35 47.02
N GLU A 12 10.43 -15.98 47.28
CA GLU A 12 9.62 -16.62 46.22
C GLU A 12 9.11 -15.58 45.22
N MET A 13 8.66 -14.42 45.69
CA MET A 13 8.16 -13.38 44.80
C MET A 13 9.29 -12.76 43.95
N ILE A 14 10.50 -12.62 44.51
CA ILE A 14 11.69 -12.17 43.76
C ILE A 14 12.03 -13.16 42.65
N GLY A 15 12.04 -14.47 42.94
CA GLY A 15 12.30 -15.50 41.94
C GLY A 15 11.29 -15.49 40.80
N VAL A 16 10.00 -15.34 41.11
CA VAL A 16 8.93 -15.27 40.11
C VAL A 16 9.07 -14.04 39.22
N LEU A 17 9.30 -12.85 39.80
CA LEU A 17 9.49 -11.63 39.01
C LEU A 17 10.75 -11.69 38.15
N ALA A 18 11.83 -12.33 38.62
CA ALA A 18 13.05 -12.51 37.85
C ALA A 18 12.82 -13.38 36.60
N VAL A 19 12.01 -14.44 36.70
CA VAL A 19 11.67 -15.27 35.52
C VAL A 19 10.72 -14.53 34.57
N ILE A 20 9.69 -13.86 35.09
CA ILE A 20 8.74 -13.09 34.28
C ILE A 20 9.46 -11.97 33.51
N SER A 21 10.42 -11.28 34.13
CA SER A 21 11.15 -10.18 33.47
C SER A 21 12.00 -10.69 32.30
N ILE A 22 12.68 -11.83 32.46
CA ILE A 22 13.45 -12.47 31.37
C ILE A 22 12.51 -12.88 30.22
N LEU A 23 11.39 -13.53 30.53
CA LEU A 23 10.42 -13.94 29.52
C LEU A 23 9.79 -12.74 28.81
N ALA A 24 9.41 -11.70 29.55
CA ALA A 24 8.84 -10.48 28.99
C ALA A 24 9.82 -9.78 28.04
N ALA A 25 11.11 -9.70 28.41
CA ALA A 25 12.16 -9.10 27.59
C ALA A 25 12.36 -9.85 26.27
N MET A 26 12.25 -11.19 26.26
CA MET A 26 12.37 -12.01 25.05
C MET A 26 11.15 -11.88 24.13
N VAL A 27 9.95 -11.76 24.69
CA VAL A 27 8.70 -11.78 23.93
C VAL A 27 8.40 -10.43 23.27
N ALA A 28 8.77 -9.32 23.92
CA ALA A 28 8.50 -7.97 23.42
C ALA A 28 8.93 -7.71 21.96
N PRO A 29 10.19 -7.97 21.52
CA PRO A 29 10.59 -7.73 20.13
C PRO A 29 9.80 -8.56 19.12
N LYS A 30 9.46 -9.81 19.47
CA LYS A 30 8.71 -10.72 18.59
C LYS A 30 7.27 -10.25 18.35
N ILE A 31 6.64 -9.62 19.34
CA ILE A 31 5.29 -9.07 19.18
C ILE A 31 5.28 -7.95 18.13
N PHE A 32 6.28 -7.06 18.15
CA PHE A 32 6.36 -5.96 17.19
C PHE A 32 6.56 -6.45 15.76
N GLU A 33 7.38 -7.48 15.56
CA GLU A 33 7.57 -8.11 14.25
C GLU A 33 6.24 -8.69 13.71
N VAL A 34 5.52 -9.46 14.53
CA VAL A 34 4.23 -10.04 14.12
C VAL A 34 3.20 -8.96 13.78
N ILE A 35 3.19 -7.84 14.50
CA ILE A 35 2.31 -6.70 14.19
C ILE A 35 2.70 -6.08 12.85
N ALA A 36 3.99 -5.86 12.59
CA ALA A 36 4.48 -5.32 11.32
C ALA A 36 4.11 -6.23 10.14
N ASP A 37 4.34 -7.54 10.27
CA ASP A 37 3.98 -8.53 9.25
C ASP A 37 2.47 -8.58 9.00
N SER A 38 1.68 -8.47 10.07
CA SER A 38 0.21 -8.40 9.97
C SER A 38 -0.26 -7.15 9.23
N LYS A 39 0.37 -5.99 9.48
CA LYS A 39 0.08 -4.76 8.74
C LYS A 39 0.48 -4.88 7.27
N ALA A 40 1.66 -5.43 6.98
CA ALA A 40 2.14 -5.61 5.61
C ALA A 40 1.24 -6.57 4.81
N THR A 41 0.79 -7.67 5.44
CA THR A 41 -0.19 -8.60 4.86
C THR A 41 -1.54 -7.94 4.60
N ARG A 42 -1.99 -7.06 5.50
CA ARG A 42 -3.22 -6.29 5.26
C ARG A 42 -3.06 -5.28 4.13
N ALA A 43 -1.92 -4.60 4.05
CA ALA A 43 -1.62 -3.66 2.97
C ALA A 43 -1.61 -4.36 1.60
N SER A 44 -1.04 -5.58 1.51
CA SER A 44 -1.08 -6.35 0.26
C SER A 44 -2.51 -6.80 -0.11
N ALA A 45 -3.37 -7.10 0.87
CA ALA A 45 -4.79 -7.36 0.62
C ALA A 45 -5.55 -6.12 0.14
N GLU A 46 -5.23 -4.93 0.68
CA GLU A 46 -5.76 -3.65 0.21
C GLU A 46 -5.35 -3.40 -1.24
N VAL A 47 -4.07 -3.58 -1.58
CA VAL A 47 -3.56 -3.49 -2.96
C VAL A 47 -4.35 -4.37 -3.91
N ASN A 48 -4.58 -5.64 -3.56
CA ASN A 48 -5.34 -6.58 -4.38
C ASN A 48 -6.81 -6.16 -4.56
N THR A 49 -7.41 -5.56 -3.54
CA THR A 49 -8.78 -5.04 -3.60
C THR A 49 -8.88 -3.87 -4.57
N PHE A 50 -7.94 -2.92 -4.51
CA PHE A 50 -7.87 -1.79 -5.43
C PHE A 50 -7.56 -2.24 -6.86
N ALA A 51 -6.59 -3.16 -7.05
CA ALA A 51 -6.27 -3.73 -8.35
C ALA A 51 -7.49 -4.39 -9.00
N SER A 52 -8.27 -5.15 -8.22
CA SER A 52 -9.53 -5.75 -8.69
C SER A 52 -10.57 -4.71 -9.09
N GLY A 53 -10.63 -3.59 -8.37
CA GLY A 53 -11.50 -2.46 -8.73
C GLY A 53 -11.09 -1.79 -10.03
N VAL A 54 -9.80 -1.47 -10.18
CA VAL A 54 -9.24 -0.90 -11.43
C VAL A 54 -9.49 -1.83 -12.62
N ALA A 55 -9.35 -3.15 -12.43
CA ALA A 55 -9.64 -4.12 -13.48
C ALA A 55 -11.12 -4.12 -13.90
N LYS A 56 -12.06 -3.97 -12.95
CA LYS A 56 -13.49 -3.83 -13.26
C LYS A 56 -13.79 -2.52 -13.99
N TRP A 57 -13.19 -1.41 -13.56
CA TRP A 57 -13.28 -0.15 -14.27
C TRP A 57 -12.81 -0.29 -15.72
N TYR A 58 -11.63 -0.87 -15.93
CA TYR A 58 -11.08 -1.08 -17.27
C TYR A 58 -11.97 -1.98 -18.12
N LYS A 59 -12.56 -3.02 -17.53
CA LYS A 59 -13.52 -3.89 -18.23
C LYS A 59 -14.75 -3.13 -18.70
N ASP A 60 -15.30 -2.24 -17.88
CA ASP A 60 -16.55 -1.55 -18.18
C ASP A 60 -16.34 -0.33 -19.10
N ILE A 61 -15.33 0.50 -18.81
CA ILE A 61 -15.04 1.74 -19.54
C ILE A 61 -14.13 1.50 -20.76
N GLY A 62 -13.17 0.58 -20.66
CA GLY A 62 -12.19 0.27 -21.71
C GLY A 62 -10.94 1.16 -21.71
N SER A 63 -10.73 1.95 -20.66
CA SER A 63 -9.56 2.83 -20.53
C SER A 63 -9.17 2.98 -19.06
N LEU A 64 -7.89 3.27 -18.79
CA LEU A 64 -7.39 3.64 -17.45
C LEU A 64 -7.41 5.15 -17.22
N GLN A 65 -7.83 5.93 -18.21
CA GLN A 65 -7.97 7.39 -18.09
C GLN A 65 -9.24 7.74 -17.32
N SER A 66 -9.17 8.84 -16.60
CA SER A 66 -10.31 9.49 -15.98
C SER A 66 -11.33 9.96 -17.02
N LEU A 67 -12.55 10.25 -16.58
CA LEU A 67 -13.64 10.77 -17.40
C LEU A 67 -13.98 12.20 -17.01
N THR A 68 -14.04 13.08 -18.02
CA THR A 68 -14.65 14.40 -17.84
C THR A 68 -16.12 14.26 -17.41
N ALA A 69 -16.72 15.34 -16.90
CA ALA A 69 -18.15 15.38 -16.58
C ALA A 69 -19.07 15.01 -17.78
N ALA A 70 -18.61 15.22 -19.02
CA ALA A 70 -19.33 14.85 -20.24
C ALA A 70 -19.14 13.38 -20.67
N GLY A 71 -18.30 12.61 -19.96
CA GLY A 71 -18.01 11.20 -20.25
C GLY A 71 -17.03 10.96 -21.39
N ALA A 72 -16.19 11.95 -21.69
CA ALA A 72 -15.03 11.80 -22.56
C ALA A 72 -13.77 11.47 -21.74
N LEU A 73 -12.87 10.67 -22.31
CA LEU A 73 -11.58 10.33 -21.70
C LEU A 73 -10.71 11.58 -21.49
N ASN A 74 -10.04 11.64 -20.35
CA ASN A 74 -9.11 12.69 -19.98
C ASN A 74 -7.91 12.11 -19.24
N ALA A 75 -6.74 12.13 -19.89
CA ALA A 75 -5.49 11.60 -19.35
C ALA A 75 -4.93 12.43 -18.17
N THR A 76 -5.34 13.69 -18.07
CA THR A 76 -4.79 14.68 -17.13
C THR A 76 -5.69 14.94 -15.93
N ASP A 77 -6.90 14.37 -15.91
CA ASP A 77 -7.82 14.58 -14.81
C ASP A 77 -7.42 13.77 -13.58
N ALA A 78 -7.45 14.41 -12.42
CA ALA A 78 -7.11 13.80 -11.13
C ALA A 78 -8.35 13.20 -10.41
N SER A 79 -9.48 13.14 -11.09
CA SER A 79 -10.76 12.66 -10.55
C SER A 79 -10.84 11.15 -10.37
N PHE A 80 -9.92 10.35 -10.94
CA PHE A 80 -10.02 8.89 -11.05
C PHE A 80 -10.44 8.15 -9.78
N GLU A 81 -9.86 8.49 -8.62
CA GLU A 81 -10.24 7.90 -7.33
C GLU A 81 -11.71 8.14 -6.99
N SER A 82 -12.20 9.36 -7.24
CA SER A 82 -13.61 9.69 -7.09
C SER A 82 -14.43 8.84 -8.05
N GLU A 83 -14.05 8.72 -9.32
CA GLU A 83 -14.80 7.94 -10.33
C GLU A 83 -14.92 6.45 -9.98
N LEU A 84 -13.90 5.91 -9.29
CA LEU A 84 -13.89 4.54 -8.79
C LEU A 84 -14.77 4.34 -7.53
N THR A 85 -14.98 5.38 -6.72
CA THR A 85 -15.73 5.28 -5.43
C THR A 85 -17.15 5.80 -5.53
N ALA A 86 -17.37 6.86 -6.30
CA ALA A 86 -18.63 7.56 -6.42
C ALA A 86 -18.66 8.43 -7.69
N SER A 87 -19.71 8.23 -8.47
CA SER A 87 -20.14 8.98 -9.67
C SER A 87 -20.29 8.04 -10.86
N GLY A 88 -21.49 8.03 -11.41
CA GLY A 88 -21.76 7.59 -12.76
C GLY A 88 -22.54 8.71 -13.41
N GLY A 89 -21.88 9.56 -14.20
CA GLY A 89 -22.61 10.50 -15.05
C GLY A 89 -23.59 9.76 -15.97
N THR A 90 -24.45 10.48 -16.68
CA THR A 90 -25.40 9.87 -17.62
C THR A 90 -25.00 10.04 -19.08
N ALA A 91 -23.84 10.63 -19.35
CA ALA A 91 -23.37 11.01 -20.68
C ALA A 91 -22.08 10.28 -21.07
N GLY A 92 -21.89 10.05 -22.37
CA GLY A 92 -20.67 9.44 -22.91
C GLY A 92 -20.37 8.06 -22.29
N LEU A 93 -19.11 7.83 -21.95
CA LEU A 93 -18.65 6.57 -21.36
C LEU A 93 -19.21 6.31 -19.96
N TRP A 94 -19.74 7.33 -19.27
CA TRP A 94 -20.39 7.12 -17.97
C TRP A 94 -21.59 6.18 -18.03
N THR A 95 -22.26 6.08 -19.18
CA THR A 95 -23.34 5.10 -19.41
C THR A 95 -22.88 3.64 -19.24
N ARG A 96 -21.57 3.39 -19.31
CA ARG A 96 -20.98 2.07 -19.13
C ARG A 96 -20.60 1.79 -17.68
N TRP A 97 -20.60 2.79 -16.81
CA TRP A 97 -20.23 2.66 -15.40
C TRP A 97 -21.23 1.76 -14.64
N ARG A 98 -20.73 0.77 -13.87
CA ARG A 98 -21.57 -0.23 -13.19
C ARG A 98 -21.47 -0.23 -11.67
N GLY A 99 -20.78 0.72 -11.08
CA GLY A 99 -20.81 0.90 -9.64
C GLY A 99 -19.49 1.38 -9.08
N PRO A 100 -19.46 1.68 -7.77
CA PRO A 100 -18.20 1.82 -7.07
C PRO A 100 -17.38 0.54 -7.28
N TYR A 101 -16.18 0.70 -7.81
CA TYR A 101 -15.27 -0.40 -8.10
C TYR A 101 -14.32 -0.68 -6.94
N ILE A 102 -14.09 0.30 -6.07
CA ILE A 102 -13.26 0.20 -4.88
C ILE A 102 -14.05 0.63 -3.63
N PRO A 103 -13.74 0.08 -2.44
CA PRO A 103 -14.31 0.56 -1.19
C PRO A 103 -13.78 1.95 -0.84
N TYR A 104 -14.56 2.72 -0.08
CA TYR A 104 -14.06 3.94 0.55
C TYR A 104 -13.17 3.54 1.74
N THR A 105 -11.88 3.91 1.71
CA THR A 105 -10.95 3.55 2.79
C THR A 105 -10.48 4.79 3.54
N THR A 106 -10.91 4.96 4.80
CA THR A 106 -10.45 6.06 5.66
C THR A 106 -9.36 5.65 6.64
N SER A 107 -9.02 4.36 6.71
CA SER A 107 -8.02 3.82 7.62
C SER A 107 -7.18 2.76 6.90
N PRO A 108 -6.04 3.13 6.31
CA PRO A 108 -5.16 2.17 5.65
C PRO A 108 -4.48 1.24 6.65
N ALA A 109 -4.01 0.08 6.17
CA ALA A 109 -3.26 -0.87 6.99
C ALA A 109 -1.92 -0.33 7.51
N ILE A 110 -1.32 0.59 6.76
CA ILE A 110 -0.04 1.25 7.01
C ILE A 110 -0.13 2.72 6.61
N GLY A 111 0.74 3.55 7.19
CA GLY A 111 0.75 4.97 6.92
C GLY A 111 -0.50 5.69 7.42
N THR A 112 -0.74 6.89 6.88
CA THR A 112 -1.78 7.83 7.31
C THR A 112 -2.85 8.09 6.25
N GLY A 113 -2.60 7.71 4.99
CA GLY A 113 -3.54 7.87 3.90
C GLY A 113 -3.33 6.83 2.81
N LEU A 114 -4.40 6.53 2.07
CA LEU A 114 -4.39 5.63 0.93
C LEU A 114 -5.21 6.27 -0.19
N THR A 115 -4.54 6.55 -1.30
CA THR A 115 -5.16 7.15 -2.48
C THR A 115 -4.76 6.38 -3.73
N ILE A 116 -5.53 6.52 -4.80
CA ILE A 116 -5.18 5.94 -6.10
C ILE A 116 -5.00 7.06 -7.11
N SER A 117 -3.85 7.07 -7.77
CA SER A 117 -3.52 8.06 -8.78
C SER A 117 -3.50 7.41 -10.15
N THR A 118 -3.96 8.15 -11.15
CA THR A 118 -3.69 7.84 -12.54
C THR A 118 -3.12 9.06 -13.24
N ALA A 119 -2.07 8.85 -14.02
CA ALA A 119 -1.50 9.87 -14.89
C ALA A 119 -0.71 9.21 -16.04
N ALA A 120 -0.27 10.04 -16.98
CA ALA A 120 0.64 9.58 -18.03
C ALA A 120 1.93 8.98 -17.42
N GLY A 121 2.41 7.90 -18.03
CA GLY A 121 3.65 7.25 -17.67
C GLY A 121 4.87 8.12 -17.92
N THR A 122 5.99 7.74 -17.31
CA THR A 122 7.29 8.35 -17.60
C THR A 122 8.40 7.32 -17.51
N THR A 123 9.37 7.43 -18.41
CA THR A 123 10.58 6.61 -18.39
C THR A 123 11.56 7.08 -17.32
N ALA A 124 11.32 8.25 -16.70
CA ALA A 124 12.07 8.74 -15.56
C ALA A 124 11.62 8.03 -14.28
N VAL A 125 12.47 7.12 -13.81
CA VAL A 125 12.23 6.36 -12.59
C VAL A 125 12.78 7.13 -11.39
N ALA A 126 11.88 7.65 -10.55
CA ALA A 126 12.22 8.38 -9.34
C ALA A 126 11.24 8.09 -8.20
N ALA A 127 11.70 8.27 -6.96
CA ALA A 127 10.88 8.12 -5.75
C ALA A 127 9.66 9.06 -5.76
N THR A 128 9.85 10.29 -6.23
CA THR A 128 8.80 11.32 -6.26
C THR A 128 7.76 11.12 -7.36
N ASN A 129 7.98 10.17 -8.27
CA ASN A 129 7.15 9.98 -9.43
C ASN A 129 6.18 8.81 -9.24
N ALA A 130 4.87 9.08 -9.20
CA ALA A 130 3.85 8.06 -9.04
C ALA A 130 3.63 7.16 -10.28
N THR A 131 4.20 7.50 -11.45
CA THR A 131 3.89 6.84 -12.74
C THR A 131 5.10 6.34 -13.52
N GLY A 132 6.32 6.46 -12.98
CA GLY A 132 7.52 5.85 -13.55
C GLY A 132 7.98 4.65 -12.74
N PHE A 133 7.85 3.44 -13.29
CA PHE A 133 8.26 2.19 -12.63
C PHE A 133 9.26 1.43 -13.51
N ASP A 134 10.24 0.80 -12.87
CA ASP A 134 11.19 -0.13 -13.46
C ASP A 134 10.73 -1.55 -13.08
N LEU A 135 9.79 -2.10 -13.86
CA LEU A 135 9.19 -3.41 -13.61
C LEU A 135 10.09 -4.57 -14.05
N SER A 136 10.93 -4.32 -15.05
CA SER A 136 11.88 -5.27 -15.61
C SER A 136 13.20 -5.35 -14.83
N ASP A 137 13.42 -4.40 -13.91
CA ASP A 137 14.59 -4.31 -13.05
C ASP A 137 15.90 -4.06 -13.81
N ASP A 138 15.82 -3.35 -14.93
CA ASP A 138 16.96 -3.06 -15.81
C ASP A 138 17.58 -1.67 -15.59
N GLY A 139 17.06 -0.93 -14.61
CA GLY A 139 17.49 0.43 -14.27
C GLY A 139 16.87 1.50 -15.15
N THR A 140 15.93 1.15 -16.04
CA THR A 140 15.19 2.09 -16.88
C THR A 140 13.68 2.02 -16.61
N GLY A 141 12.97 3.11 -16.93
CA GLY A 141 11.53 3.16 -16.71
C GLY A 141 10.78 2.51 -17.83
N ASP A 142 9.94 1.53 -17.50
CA ASP A 142 9.14 0.78 -18.46
C ASP A 142 7.84 1.49 -18.87
N MET A 143 7.54 2.64 -18.24
CA MET A 143 6.30 3.38 -18.47
C MET A 143 6.52 4.46 -19.52
N ALA A 144 6.05 4.28 -20.75
CA ALA A 144 6.12 5.32 -21.77
C ALA A 144 5.08 6.43 -21.52
N THR A 145 5.32 7.61 -22.08
CA THR A 145 4.41 8.77 -21.93
C THR A 145 3.06 8.58 -22.62
N THR A 146 2.95 7.59 -23.50
CA THR A 146 1.69 7.17 -24.12
C THR A 146 0.86 6.26 -23.23
N ASN A 147 1.47 5.63 -22.22
CA ASN A 147 0.76 4.79 -21.28
C ASN A 147 0.04 5.66 -20.25
N GLN A 148 -1.17 5.26 -19.87
CA GLN A 148 -1.85 5.73 -18.69
C GLN A 148 -1.55 4.74 -17.57
N VAL A 149 -0.82 5.18 -16.55
CA VAL A 149 -0.40 4.35 -15.43
C VAL A 149 -1.32 4.59 -14.25
N VAL A 150 -1.67 3.52 -13.54
CA VAL A 150 -2.40 3.56 -12.29
C VAL A 150 -1.50 3.04 -11.18
N ALA A 151 -1.36 3.84 -10.13
CA ALA A 151 -0.58 3.49 -8.96
C ALA A 151 -1.37 3.79 -7.68
N LEU A 152 -1.20 2.91 -6.71
CA LEU A 152 -1.73 3.09 -5.35
C LEU A 152 -0.67 3.81 -4.51
N VAL A 153 -1.10 4.78 -3.71
CA VAL A 153 -0.22 5.61 -2.90
C VAL A 153 -0.59 5.49 -1.43
N PHE A 154 0.32 4.97 -0.62
CA PHE A 154 0.22 5.04 0.83
C PHE A 154 1.05 6.22 1.33
N ALA A 155 0.41 7.16 2.02
CA ALA A 155 1.08 8.34 2.57
C ALA A 155 1.64 8.06 3.97
N GLY A 156 2.78 8.65 4.31
CA GLY A 156 3.32 8.62 5.68
C GLY A 156 3.74 7.23 6.18
N VAL A 157 4.22 6.37 5.29
CA VAL A 157 4.72 5.02 5.62
C VAL A 157 6.16 5.12 6.11
N ALA A 158 6.45 4.51 7.26
CA ALA A 158 7.81 4.41 7.78
C ALA A 158 8.66 3.45 6.92
N GLN A 159 9.97 3.70 6.82
CA GLN A 159 10.87 2.86 6.02
C GLN A 159 10.78 1.37 6.38
N SER A 160 10.77 1.05 7.68
CA SER A 160 10.68 -0.33 8.14
C SER A 160 9.34 -1.01 7.83
N GLU A 161 8.26 -0.24 7.72
CA GLU A 161 6.95 -0.77 7.28
C GLU A 161 6.96 -1.01 5.76
N PHE A 162 7.55 -0.09 4.99
CA PHE A 162 7.72 -0.25 3.55
C PHE A 162 8.59 -1.48 3.21
N GLU A 163 9.73 -1.67 3.87
CA GLU A 163 10.63 -2.81 3.62
C GLU A 163 9.88 -4.14 3.78
N ARG A 164 9.03 -4.28 4.81
CA ARG A 164 8.20 -5.48 5.01
C ARG A 164 7.14 -5.68 3.92
N VAL A 165 6.61 -4.59 3.35
CA VAL A 165 5.65 -4.67 2.24
C VAL A 165 6.34 -4.99 0.93
N ASP A 166 7.50 -4.40 0.68
CA ASP A 166 8.36 -4.65 -0.47
C ASP A 166 8.81 -6.12 -0.50
N ASP A 167 9.20 -6.68 0.65
CA ASP A 167 9.54 -8.11 0.77
C ASP A 167 8.38 -9.05 0.37
N ILE A 168 7.13 -8.63 0.59
CA ILE A 168 5.94 -9.41 0.23
C ILE A 168 5.57 -9.24 -1.25
N LEU A 169 5.58 -8.00 -1.74
CA LEU A 169 5.09 -7.66 -3.09
C LEU A 169 6.15 -7.81 -4.17
N ASP A 170 7.43 -7.72 -3.80
CA ASP A 170 8.58 -7.72 -4.70
C ASP A 170 9.69 -8.68 -4.22
N SER A 171 9.27 -9.85 -3.72
CA SER A 171 10.13 -10.86 -3.10
C SER A 171 11.28 -11.40 -3.98
N GLY A 172 11.31 -11.06 -5.27
CA GLY A 172 12.34 -11.45 -6.23
C GLY A 172 13.49 -10.45 -6.36
N LEU A 173 13.36 -9.25 -5.79
CA LEU A 173 14.32 -8.17 -5.92
C LEU A 173 14.95 -7.84 -4.57
N THR A 174 16.27 -7.99 -4.45
CA THR A 174 16.99 -7.46 -3.29
C THR A 174 17.25 -5.98 -3.50
N LYS A 175 16.43 -5.13 -2.86
CA LYS A 175 16.58 -3.67 -2.86
C LYS A 175 17.25 -3.23 -1.55
N THR A 176 18.17 -2.29 -1.65
CA THR A 176 18.79 -1.62 -0.49
C THR A 176 19.03 -0.16 -0.80
N GLY A 177 18.79 0.73 0.18
CA GLY A 177 19.08 2.15 0.04
C GLY A 177 18.31 2.79 -1.13
N SER A 178 19.02 3.49 -2.02
CA SER A 178 18.39 4.20 -3.15
C SER A 178 17.65 3.29 -4.14
N ALA A 179 17.92 1.98 -4.14
CA ALA A 179 17.21 1.02 -4.98
C ALA A 179 15.70 0.96 -4.68
N HIS A 180 15.30 1.24 -3.42
CA HIS A 180 13.88 1.31 -3.01
C HIS A 180 13.13 2.47 -3.68
N GLN A 181 13.84 3.43 -4.27
CA GLN A 181 13.23 4.60 -4.89
C GLN A 181 12.94 4.40 -6.38
N SER A 182 13.56 3.39 -6.99
CA SER A 182 13.52 3.23 -8.44
C SER A 182 13.09 1.85 -8.91
N ARG A 183 13.46 0.78 -8.21
CA ARG A 183 13.34 -0.57 -8.77
C ARG A 183 12.02 -1.23 -8.39
N GLY A 184 11.48 -2.00 -9.33
CA GLY A 184 10.37 -2.90 -9.13
C GLY A 184 8.98 -2.26 -9.09
N LYS A 185 8.03 -3.03 -8.56
CA LYS A 185 6.59 -2.66 -8.51
C LYS A 185 6.27 -1.70 -7.37
N VAL A 186 7.10 -1.72 -6.33
CA VAL A 186 6.94 -0.89 -5.14
C VAL A 186 8.11 0.06 -5.04
N LYS A 187 7.81 1.33 -4.81
CA LYS A 187 8.81 2.38 -4.59
C LYS A 187 8.46 3.18 -3.35
N TRP A 188 9.46 3.71 -2.68
CA TRP A 188 9.27 4.55 -1.50
C TRP A 188 10.06 5.85 -1.59
N ASP A 189 9.39 6.95 -1.31
CA ASP A 189 9.99 8.28 -1.23
C ASP A 189 10.39 8.58 0.21
N SER A 190 11.70 8.57 0.47
CA SER A 190 12.25 8.85 1.80
C SER A 190 12.02 10.28 2.29
N ALA A 191 11.72 11.23 1.40
CA ALA A 191 11.50 12.62 1.77
C ALA A 191 10.07 12.87 2.27
N THR A 192 9.08 12.19 1.67
CA THR A 192 7.66 12.38 1.99
C THR A 192 7.07 11.22 2.81
N GLY A 193 7.73 10.06 2.81
CA GLY A 193 7.18 8.82 3.35
C GLY A 193 6.11 8.19 2.45
N ASN A 194 5.96 8.65 1.20
CA ASN A 194 4.99 8.09 0.28
C ASN A 194 5.51 6.78 -0.30
N MET A 195 4.70 5.73 -0.21
CA MET A 195 4.94 4.45 -0.87
C MET A 195 4.02 4.34 -2.08
N TYR A 196 4.60 4.06 -3.24
CA TYR A 196 3.90 3.90 -4.51
C TYR A 196 3.91 2.43 -4.92
N ILE A 197 2.75 1.89 -5.26
CA ILE A 197 2.59 0.52 -5.73
C ILE A 197 1.96 0.54 -7.10
N TYR A 198 2.65 -0.04 -8.07
CA TYR A 198 2.13 -0.21 -9.43
C TYR A 198 0.90 -1.12 -9.43
N ILE A 199 -0.16 -0.71 -10.14
CA ILE A 199 -1.38 -1.49 -10.32
C ILE A 199 -1.56 -1.93 -11.77
N ALA A 200 -1.58 -0.98 -12.71
CA ALA A 200 -1.85 -1.25 -14.12
C ALA A 200 -1.30 -0.15 -15.04
N HIS A 201 -1.05 -0.49 -16.30
CA HIS A 201 -0.91 0.44 -17.41
C HIS A 201 -1.61 -0.13 -18.66
N ASN A 202 -1.88 0.71 -19.66
CA ASN A 202 -2.53 0.32 -20.92
C ASN A 202 -1.55 0.22 -22.10
#